data_AF-A0A6M4P617-F1
#
_entry.id   AF-A0A6M4P617-F1
#
_cell.length_a   1.000
_cell.length_b   1.000
_cell.length_c   1.000
_cell.angle_alpha   90.00
_cell.angle_beta   90.00
_cell.angle_gamma   90.00
#
_symmetry.space_group_name_H-M   'P 1'
#
loop_
_entity.id
_entity.type
_entity.pdbx_description
1 polymer ?
#
loop_
_entity_poly.entity_id
_entity_poly.type
_entity_poly.pdbx_seq_one_letter_code
_entity_poly.pdbx_strand_id
1 'polypeptide(L)'
;MSLLGGNDLKEQQKINELELKINREKQKLDKKQTRQKILLGAFFVDALENGSVQGLREYTAKNLPKYLTRETDRELLKGVVENLEYTMPIDNNGDGVS
;
A
#
# COMPACT_ATOMS: atom_id res chain seq x y z
N MET A 1 59.29 3.47 3.30
CA MET A 1 58.33 4.48 3.81
C MET A 1 57.15 4.52 2.84
N SER A 2 55.93 4.41 3.37
CA SER A 2 54.70 4.17 2.60
C SER A 2 54.28 5.41 1.81
N LEU A 3 54.49 5.38 0.49
CA LEU A 3 53.96 6.36 -0.47
C LEU A 3 52.60 5.92 -1.05
N LEU A 4 52.06 4.78 -0.61
CA LEU A 4 50.83 4.19 -1.15
C LEU A 4 49.55 4.65 -0.41
N GLY A 5 49.65 5.00 0.89
CA GLY A 5 48.45 5.26 1.71
C GLY A 5 47.64 6.51 1.36
N GLY A 6 48.23 7.49 0.66
CA GLY A 6 47.55 8.75 0.32
C GLY A 6 46.54 8.64 -0.83
N ASN A 7 46.76 7.72 -1.77
CA ASN A 7 45.80 7.44 -2.85
C ASN A 7 44.65 6.56 -2.34
N ASP A 8 44.96 5.54 -1.54
CA ASP A 8 43.96 4.65 -0.96
C ASP A 8 42.96 5.41 -0.06
N LEU A 9 43.43 6.41 0.70
CA LEU A 9 42.57 7.27 1.51
C LEU A 9 41.61 8.13 0.68
N LYS A 10 42.07 8.67 -0.46
CA LYS A 10 41.22 9.48 -1.35
C LYS A 10 40.18 8.62 -2.06
N GLU A 11 40.55 7.40 -2.46
CA GLU A 11 39.61 6.44 -3.03
C GLU A 11 38.55 6.02 -2.02
N GLN A 12 38.94 5.73 -0.77
CA GLN A 12 38.00 5.44 0.31
C GLN A 12 37.04 6.61 0.61
N GLN A 13 37.54 7.85 0.61
CA GLN A 13 36.69 9.02 0.79
C GLN A 13 35.66 9.14 -0.34
N LYS A 14 36.06 8.92 -1.59
CA LYS A 14 35.16 8.96 -2.75
C LYS A 14 34.11 7.86 -2.69
N ILE A 15 34.48 6.66 -2.25
CA ILE A 15 33.55 5.55 -2.03
C ILE A 15 32.52 5.93 -0.95
N ASN A 16 32.96 6.43 0.20
CA ASN A 16 32.06 6.87 1.28
C ASN A 16 31.08 7.98 0.83
N GLU A 17 31.56 8.95 0.05
CA GLU A 17 30.68 10.00 -0.50
C GLU A 17 29.62 9.45 -1.46
N LEU A 18 30.00 8.50 -2.31
CA LEU A 18 29.08 7.85 -3.25
C LEU A 18 28.05 6.99 -2.50
N GLU A 19 28.48 6.22 -1.49
CA GLU A 19 27.57 5.44 -0.64
C GLU A 19 26.57 6.34 0.11
N LEU A 20 27.02 7.48 0.64
CA LEU A 20 26.14 8.46 1.27
C LEU A 20 25.12 9.04 0.28
N LYS A 21 25.53 9.33 -0.96
CA LYS A 21 24.61 9.81 -2.01
C LYS A 21 23.58 8.74 -2.37
N ILE A 22 24.02 7.51 -2.61
CA ILE A 22 23.13 6.37 -2.91
C ILE A 22 22.12 6.16 -1.79
N ASN A 23 22.56 6.16 -0.52
CA ASN A 23 21.67 5.99 0.63
C ASN A 23 20.64 7.11 0.74
N ARG A 24 21.04 8.37 0.49
CA ARG A 24 20.10 9.51 0.49
C ARG A 24 19.07 9.40 -0.62
N GLU A 25 19.48 9.01 -1.83
CA GLU A 25 18.56 8.85 -2.96
C GLU A 25 17.59 7.70 -2.74
N LYS A 26 18.07 6.57 -2.23
CA LYS A 26 17.23 5.43 -1.84
C LYS A 26 16.17 5.83 -0.81
N GLN A 27 16.58 6.53 0.25
CA GLN A 27 15.64 7.02 1.26
C GLN A 27 14.60 8.00 0.70
N LYS A 28 15.00 8.88 -0.24
CA LYS A 28 14.04 9.79 -0.90
C LYS A 28 13.04 9.02 -1.75
N LEU A 29 13.50 8.01 -2.48
CA LEU A 29 12.64 7.16 -3.30
C LEU A 29 11.66 6.36 -2.43
N ASP A 30 12.14 5.74 -1.35
CA ASP A 30 11.30 4.98 -0.42
C ASP A 30 10.23 5.87 0.20
N LYS A 31 10.58 7.08 0.64
CA LYS A 31 9.60 8.06 1.17
C LYS A 31 8.55 8.45 0.13
N LYS A 32 8.96 8.66 -1.13
CA LYS A 32 8.04 8.99 -2.22
C LYS A 32 7.08 7.83 -2.51
N GLN A 33 7.60 6.61 -2.57
CA GLN A 33 6.78 5.41 -2.79
C GLN A 33 5.79 5.17 -1.65
N THR A 34 6.23 5.33 -0.39
CA THR A 34 5.35 5.24 0.77
C THR A 34 4.23 6.30 0.70
N ARG A 35 4.57 7.55 0.39
CA ARG A 35 3.56 8.61 0.23
C ARG A 35 2.57 8.29 -0.89
N GLN A 36 3.03 7.75 -2.02
CA GLN A 36 2.15 7.34 -3.12
C GLN A 36 1.16 6.25 -2.68
N LYS A 37 1.64 5.21 -1.98
CA LYS A 37 0.78 4.13 -1.48
C LYS A 37 -0.27 4.65 -0.49
N ILE A 38 0.12 5.56 0.41
CA ILE A 38 -0.80 6.18 1.37
C ILE A 38 -1.87 7.00 0.65
N LEU A 39 -1.48 7.87 -0.30
CA LEU A 39 -2.43 8.71 -1.03
C LEU A 39 -3.39 7.88 -1.89
N LEU A 40 -2.90 6.83 -2.55
CA LEU A 40 -3.75 5.90 -3.29
C LEU A 40 -4.71 5.16 -2.35
N GLY A 41 -4.22 4.69 -1.21
CA GLY A 41 -5.06 4.03 -0.19
C GLY A 41 -6.18 4.95 0.29
N ALA A 42 -5.86 6.19 0.65
CA ALA A 42 -6.85 7.18 1.07
C ALA A 42 -7.89 7.46 -0.02
N PHE A 43 -7.45 7.63 -1.27
CA PHE A 43 -8.33 7.81 -2.42
C PHE A 43 -9.29 6.62 -2.62
N PHE A 44 -8.79 5.38 -2.50
CA PHE A 44 -9.64 4.20 -2.65
C PHE A 44 -10.63 4.02 -1.50
N VAL A 45 -10.24 4.36 -0.27
CA VAL A 45 -11.16 4.36 0.88
C VAL A 45 -12.27 5.37 0.66
N ASP A 46 -11.95 6.60 0.25
CA ASP A 46 -12.94 7.63 -0.07
C ASP A 46 -13.90 7.18 -1.19
N ALA A 47 -13.37 6.57 -2.25
CA ALA A 47 -14.18 6.02 -3.34
C ALA A 47 -15.13 4.90 -2.89
N LEU A 48 -14.72 4.08 -1.92
CA LEU A 48 -15.54 3.02 -1.31
C LEU A 48 -16.63 3.58 -0.39
N GLU A 49 -16.31 4.61 0.40
CA GLU A 49 -17.25 5.22 1.33
C GLU A 49 -18.34 6.00 0.61
N ASN A 50 -17.96 6.76 -0.42
CA ASN A 50 -18.86 7.61 -1.20
C ASN A 50 -19.60 6.86 -2.32
N GLY A 51 -19.27 5.59 -2.57
CA GLY A 51 -19.85 4.82 -3.67
C GLY A 51 -19.55 5.42 -5.05
N SER A 52 -18.44 6.15 -5.18
CA SER A 52 -18.07 6.91 -6.38
C SER A 52 -17.83 6.03 -7.62
N VAL A 53 -17.61 4.73 -7.41
CA VAL A 53 -17.37 3.74 -8.47
C VAL A 53 -18.33 2.56 -8.28
N GLN A 54 -19.19 2.35 -9.28
CA GLN A 54 -20.15 1.24 -9.28
C GLN A 54 -19.42 -0.11 -9.23
N GLY A 55 -19.92 -1.03 -8.38
CA GLY A 55 -19.38 -2.39 -8.23
C GLY A 55 -18.03 -2.49 -7.50
N LEU A 56 -17.37 -1.36 -7.20
CA LEU A 56 -16.12 -1.36 -6.42
C LEU A 56 -16.36 -1.88 -5.00
N ARG A 57 -17.52 -1.56 -4.42
CA ARG A 57 -17.92 -2.00 -3.07
C ARG A 57 -18.13 -3.52 -3.03
N GLU A 58 -18.97 -4.08 -3.91
CA GLU A 58 -19.13 -5.54 -4.08
C GLU A 58 -17.79 -6.24 -4.28
N TYR A 59 -16.99 -5.72 -5.21
CA TYR A 59 -15.72 -6.34 -5.58
C TYR A 59 -14.78 -6.38 -4.37
N THR A 60 -14.71 -5.28 -3.63
CA THR A 60 -13.85 -5.18 -2.44
C THR A 60 -14.32 -6.12 -1.34
N ALA A 61 -15.61 -6.15 -1.00
CA ALA A 61 -16.14 -7.05 0.02
C ALA A 61 -15.85 -8.53 -0.32
N LYS A 62 -16.05 -8.94 -1.58
CA LYS A 62 -15.84 -10.33 -2.03
C LYS A 62 -14.37 -10.75 -2.11
N ASN A 63 -13.45 -9.81 -2.34
CA ASN A 63 -12.06 -10.14 -2.65
C ASN A 63 -11.07 -9.73 -1.56
N LEU A 64 -11.29 -8.62 -0.84
CA LEU A 64 -10.41 -8.16 0.23
C LEU A 64 -10.11 -9.26 1.27
N PRO A 65 -11.09 -10.05 1.78
CA PRO A 65 -10.82 -11.12 2.73
C PRO A 65 -9.86 -12.22 2.21
N LYS A 66 -9.74 -12.38 0.89
CA LYS A 66 -8.83 -13.36 0.27
C LYS A 66 -7.37 -12.88 0.30
N TYR A 67 -7.14 -11.57 0.38
CA TYR A 67 -5.80 -10.97 0.49
C TYR A 67 -5.29 -10.93 1.92
N LEU A 68 -6.18 -10.95 2.91
CA LEU A 68 -5.82 -10.94 4.33
C LEU A 68 -5.37 -12.33 4.76
N THR A 69 -4.07 -12.60 4.64
CA THR A 69 -3.52 -13.93 4.95
C THR A 69 -3.31 -14.16 6.45
N ARG A 70 -3.10 -13.08 7.22
CA ARG A 70 -2.88 -13.13 8.68
C ARG A 70 -4.17 -12.84 9.43
N GLU A 71 -4.37 -13.54 10.55
CA GLU A 71 -5.53 -13.36 11.43
C GLU A 71 -5.63 -11.93 11.98
N THR A 72 -4.50 -11.35 12.40
CA THR A 72 -4.42 -9.94 12.85
C THR A 72 -4.94 -8.95 11.82
N ASP A 73 -4.64 -9.20 10.53
CA ASP A 73 -5.04 -8.30 9.45
C ASP A 73 -6.54 -8.47 9.14
N ARG A 74 -7.06 -9.70 9.27
CA ARG A 74 -8.50 -9.98 9.17
C ARG A 74 -9.28 -9.29 10.29
N GLU A 75 -8.81 -9.39 11.53
CA GLU A 75 -9.45 -8.73 12.68
C GLU A 75 -9.44 -7.21 12.54
N LEU A 76 -8.30 -6.64 12.15
CA LEU A 76 -8.15 -5.19 11.95
C LEU A 76 -9.14 -4.63 10.93
N LEU A 77 -9.41 -5.38 9.85
CA LEU A 77 -10.26 -4.93 8.74
C LEU A 77 -11.68 -5.50 8.76
N LYS A 78 -12.03 -6.30 9.78
CA LYS A 78 -13.35 -6.94 9.89
C LYS A 78 -14.49 -5.93 9.81
N GLY A 79 -14.41 -4.85 10.60
CA GLY A 79 -15.44 -3.80 10.60
C GLY A 79 -15.58 -3.08 9.26
N VAL A 80 -14.48 -2.96 8.49
CA VAL A 80 -14.54 -2.39 7.13
C VAL A 80 -15.31 -3.33 6.21
N VAL A 81 -14.98 -4.62 6.22
CA VAL A 81 -15.66 -5.62 5.37
C VAL A 81 -17.16 -5.72 5.70
N GLU A 82 -17.51 -5.77 6.98
CA GLU A 82 -18.91 -5.84 7.43
C GLU A 82 -19.71 -4.60 6.99
N ASN A 83 -19.14 -3.40 7.11
CA ASN A 83 -19.78 -2.16 6.66
C ASN A 83 -20.01 -2.14 5.14
N LEU A 84 -19.10 -2.74 4.36
CA LEU A 84 -19.24 -2.86 2.91
C LEU A 84 -20.35 -3.85 2.53
N GLU A 85 -20.52 -4.94 3.29
CA GLU A 85 -21.57 -5.95 3.06
C GLU A 85 -22.98 -5.46 3.44
N TYR A 86 -23.13 -4.77 4.58
CA TYR A 86 -24.42 -4.26 5.05
C TYR A 86 -25.02 -3.15 4.18
N THR A 87 -24.17 -2.42 3.45
CA THR A 87 -24.60 -1.34 2.57
C THR A 87 -24.89 -1.81 1.14
N MET A 88 -24.72 -3.10 0.85
CA MET A 88 -25.14 -3.64 -0.44
C MET A 88 -26.66 -3.73 -0.46
N PRO A 89 -27.33 -3.23 -1.51
CA PRO A 89 -28.75 -3.52 -1.69
C PRO A 89 -28.90 -5.03 -1.74
N ILE A 90 -29.72 -5.58 -0.83
CA ILE A 90 -30.14 -6.98 -0.95
C ILE A 90 -30.96 -7.03 -2.23
N ASP A 91 -30.38 -7.56 -3.30
CA ASP A 91 -31.11 -7.97 -4.49
C ASP A 91 -32.05 -9.10 -4.07
N ASN A 92 -33.20 -8.72 -3.52
CA ASN A 92 -34.36 -9.58 -3.41
C ASN A 92 -34.89 -9.77 -4.83
N ASN A 93 -34.25 -10.65 -5.60
CA ASN A 93 -34.94 -11.33 -6.68
C ASN A 93 -36.02 -12.20 -6.03
N GLY A 94 -37.16 -11.55 -5.79
CA GLY A 94 -38.38 -12.21 -5.39
C GLY A 94 -38.75 -13.25 -6.44
N ASP A 95 -38.96 -14.47 -5.96
CA ASP A 95 -39.73 -15.51 -6.61
C ASP A 95 -41.04 -14.93 -7.13
N GLY A 96 -41.05 -14.54 -8.40
CA GLY A 96 -42.24 -14.26 -9.17
C GLY A 96 -42.80 -15.57 -9.68
N VAL A 97 -43.61 -16.23 -8.86
CA VAL A 97 -44.55 -17.26 -9.28
C VAL A 97 -45.35 -16.74 -10.48
N SER A 98 -45.34 -17.48 -11.58
CA SER A 98 -46.40 -17.53 -12.59
C SER A 98 -46.39 -18.90 -13.24
#